data_AF-A0A9W8NTB8-F1
#
_entry.id   AF-A0A9W8NTB8-F1
#
_cell.length_a   1.000
_cell.length_b   1.000
_cell.length_c   1.000
_cell.angle_alpha   90.00
_cell.angle_beta   90.00
_cell.angle_gamma   90.00
#
_symmetry.space_group_name_H-M   'P 1'
#
loop_
_entity.id
_entity.type
_entity.pdbx_description
1 polymer ?
#
loop_
_entity_poly.entity_id
_entity_poly.type
_entity_poly.pdbx_seq_one_letter_code
_entity_poly.pdbx_strand_id
1 'polypeptide(L)'
;MLEKISPGVLTVAETNLISYIVVKRDKAFAWSYAEKGYFSRDYYPDYEIPTIEHIPWQSRPIPIPKAILGNVISTIRDNEAAGCFEPTTSSYRSSLFAVAKKPGSVPPVRLVIDMQPLNAVTIRDSSLVPNVNEFAESFLGHSMYGLFDLYSGFD
;
A
#
# COMPACT_ATOMS: atom_id res chain seq x y z
N MET A 1 -8.49 19.21 1.78
CA MET A 1 -7.06 19.14 1.38
C MET A 1 -6.39 20.50 1.48
N LEU A 2 -6.90 21.51 0.79
CA LEU A 2 -6.29 22.86 0.73
C LEU A 2 -6.32 23.63 2.06
N GLU A 3 -7.30 23.37 2.92
CA GLU A 3 -7.41 23.97 4.26
C GLU A 3 -6.24 23.63 5.21
N LYS A 4 -5.46 22.58 4.89
CA LYS A 4 -4.28 22.19 5.68
C LYS A 4 -3.04 23.01 5.32
N ILE A 5 -3.10 23.82 4.26
CA ILE A 5 -1.98 24.66 3.81
C ILE A 5 -1.96 25.92 4.67
N SER A 6 -0.80 26.27 5.23
CA SER A 6 -0.67 27.47 6.05
C SER A 6 -1.04 28.74 5.27
N PRO A 7 -1.73 29.71 5.90
CA PRO A 7 -2.07 30.98 5.26
C PRO A 7 -0.83 31.69 4.72
N GLY A 8 -0.90 32.24 3.51
CA GLY A 8 0.19 33.00 2.87
C GLY A 8 1.22 32.16 2.11
N VAL A 9 1.12 30.82 2.14
CA VAL A 9 1.98 29.94 1.32
C VAL A 9 1.58 29.97 -0.16
N LEU A 10 0.27 30.03 -0.44
CA LEU A 10 -0.27 30.09 -1.79
C LEU A 10 -1.10 31.35 -1.98
N THR A 11 -0.98 31.95 -3.15
CA THR A 11 -1.89 33.00 -3.61
C THR A 11 -3.29 32.43 -3.90
N VAL A 12 -4.28 33.33 -3.99
CA VAL A 12 -5.65 32.95 -4.37
C VAL A 12 -5.67 32.30 -5.76
N ALA A 13 -4.87 32.82 -6.70
CA ALA A 13 -4.78 32.28 -8.07
C ALA A 13 -4.21 30.85 -8.09
N GLU A 14 -3.14 30.58 -7.33
CA GLU A 14 -2.55 29.24 -7.21
C GLU A 14 -3.51 28.26 -6.54
N THR A 15 -4.19 28.69 -5.49
CA THR A 15 -5.20 27.87 -4.79
C THR A 15 -6.34 27.49 -5.75
N ASN A 16 -6.84 28.43 -6.55
CA ASN A 16 -7.86 28.18 -7.55
C ASN A 16 -7.38 27.22 -8.65
N LEU A 17 -6.12 27.37 -9.10
CA LEU A 17 -5.53 26.49 -10.10
C LEU A 17 -5.39 25.05 -9.58
N ILE A 18 -4.88 24.86 -8.37
CA ILE A 18 -4.76 23.52 -7.76
C ILE A 18 -6.15 22.90 -7.61
N SER A 19 -7.12 23.66 -7.13
CA SER A 19 -8.51 23.21 -7.01
C SER A 19 -9.06 22.73 -8.35
N TYR A 20 -8.87 23.52 -9.40
CA TYR A 20 -9.27 23.18 -10.76
C TYR A 20 -8.59 21.90 -11.26
N ILE A 21 -7.28 21.75 -11.04
CA ILE A 21 -6.52 20.57 -11.48
C ILE A 21 -7.02 19.32 -10.75
N VAL A 22 -7.19 19.38 -9.42
CA VAL A 22 -7.66 18.23 -8.62
C VAL A 22 -9.04 17.78 -9.07
N VAL A 23 -9.96 18.72 -9.29
CA VAL A 23 -11.32 18.40 -9.78
C VAL A 23 -11.29 17.87 -11.21
N LYS A 24 -10.51 18.50 -12.10
CA LYS A 24 -10.40 18.06 -13.50
C LYS A 24 -9.72 16.71 -13.67
N ARG A 25 -8.87 16.33 -12.71
CA ARG A 25 -8.13 15.07 -12.67
C ARG A 25 -8.60 14.18 -11.53
N ASP A 26 -9.88 14.25 -11.17
CA ASP A 26 -10.48 13.48 -10.06
C ASP A 26 -10.11 11.99 -10.11
N LYS A 27 -10.13 11.38 -11.29
CA LYS A 27 -9.77 9.97 -11.53
C LYS A 27 -8.32 9.60 -11.23
N ALA A 28 -7.42 10.58 -11.08
CA ALA A 28 -6.03 10.34 -10.71
C ALA A 28 -5.84 10.22 -9.19
N PHE A 29 -6.85 10.57 -8.39
CA PHE A 29 -6.80 10.56 -6.93
C PHE A 29 -7.74 9.49 -6.39
N ALA A 30 -7.23 8.69 -5.45
CA ALA A 30 -8.05 7.78 -4.65
C ALA A 30 -8.27 8.42 -3.28
N TRP A 31 -9.53 8.67 -2.92
CA TRP A 31 -9.94 9.19 -1.61
C TRP A 31 -10.33 8.08 -0.64
N SER A 32 -10.65 6.91 -1.18
CA SER A 32 -10.97 5.70 -0.42
C SER A 32 -10.33 4.46 -1.05
N TYR A 33 -10.27 3.36 -0.30
CA TYR A 33 -9.74 2.09 -0.80
C TYR A 33 -10.54 1.53 -1.98
N ALA A 34 -11.84 1.86 -2.09
CA ALA A 34 -12.67 1.44 -3.21
C ALA A 34 -12.34 2.18 -4.52
N GLU A 35 -11.67 3.33 -4.44
CA GLU A 35 -11.27 4.13 -5.60
C GLU A 35 -9.83 3.83 -6.05
N LYS A 36 -9.12 2.91 -5.37
CA LYS A 36 -7.77 2.53 -5.78
C LYS A 36 -7.82 1.95 -7.19
N GLY A 37 -6.94 2.45 -8.05
CA GLY A 37 -6.76 1.93 -9.40
C GLY A 37 -5.88 0.69 -9.39
N TYR A 38 -5.99 -0.12 -10.45
CA TYR A 38 -5.06 -1.21 -10.74
C TYR A 38 -4.26 -0.85 -11.99
N PHE A 39 -3.03 -1.34 -12.07
CA PHE A 39 -2.26 -1.25 -13.31
C PHE A 39 -2.95 -2.10 -14.39
N SER A 40 -3.03 -1.58 -15.61
CA SER A 40 -3.57 -2.37 -16.73
C SER A 40 -2.64 -3.53 -17.04
N ARG A 41 -3.22 -4.72 -17.17
CA ARG A 41 -2.53 -5.95 -17.57
C ARG A 41 -1.88 -5.87 -18.95
N ASP A 42 -2.29 -4.91 -19.78
CA ASP A 42 -1.68 -4.65 -21.09
C ASP A 42 -0.24 -4.13 -20.96
N TYR A 43 0.06 -3.44 -19.86
CA TYR A 43 1.38 -2.86 -19.58
C TYR A 43 2.12 -3.59 -18.46
N TYR A 44 1.38 -4.10 -17.48
CA TYR A 44 1.91 -4.80 -16.31
C TYR A 44 1.21 -6.15 -16.18
N PRO A 45 1.72 -7.20 -16.84
CA PRO A 45 1.17 -8.54 -16.70
C PRO A 45 1.34 -9.05 -15.25
N ASP A 46 0.62 -10.12 -14.92
CA ASP A 46 0.69 -10.74 -13.61
C ASP A 46 2.15 -11.12 -13.28
N TYR A 47 2.60 -10.73 -12.08
CA TYR A 47 3.99 -10.90 -11.68
C TYR A 47 4.25 -12.32 -11.18
N GLU A 48 5.22 -13.00 -11.79
CA GLU A 48 5.69 -14.31 -11.33
C GLU A 48 6.83 -14.14 -10.33
N ILE A 49 6.67 -14.68 -9.12
CA ILE A 49 7.70 -14.60 -8.07
C ILE A 49 8.79 -15.64 -8.34
N PRO A 50 10.03 -15.25 -8.68
CA PRO A 50 11.09 -16.20 -8.95
C PRO A 50 11.56 -16.83 -7.63
N THR A 51 11.60 -18.17 -7.57
CA THR A 51 12.03 -18.91 -6.37
C THR A 51 13.08 -19.97 -6.72
N ILE A 52 13.94 -20.31 -5.76
CA ILE A 52 14.82 -21.47 -5.86
C ILE A 52 14.03 -22.77 -5.58
N GLU A 53 14.61 -23.93 -5.87
CA GLU A 53 13.99 -25.21 -5.48
C GLU A 53 13.83 -25.29 -3.95
N HIS A 54 12.62 -25.59 -3.48
CA HIS A 54 12.30 -25.68 -2.06
C HIS A 54 11.06 -26.55 -1.82
N ILE A 55 10.83 -26.86 -0.54
CA ILE A 55 9.64 -27.58 -0.09
C ILE A 55 8.63 -26.54 0.43
N PRO A 56 7.34 -26.62 0.04
CA PRO A 56 6.31 -25.76 0.61
C PRO A 56 6.24 -25.87 2.13
N TRP A 57 6.04 -24.74 2.82
CA TRP A 57 5.98 -24.70 4.28
C TRP A 57 4.55 -24.56 4.80
N GLN A 58 4.35 -25.04 6.03
CA GLN A 58 3.12 -24.83 6.79
C GLN A 58 3.46 -24.31 8.18
N SER A 59 3.30 -23.01 8.36
CA SER A 59 3.49 -22.35 9.64
C SER A 59 2.20 -22.39 10.47
N ARG A 60 2.35 -22.54 11.78
CA ARG A 60 1.22 -22.52 12.71
C ARG A 60 0.65 -21.09 12.82
N PRO A 61 -0.67 -20.91 12.91
CA PRO A 61 -1.25 -19.59 13.16
C PRO A 61 -0.75 -19.00 14.49
N ILE A 62 -0.44 -17.70 14.48
CA ILE A 62 -0.13 -16.97 15.71
C ILE A 62 -1.46 -16.67 16.42
N PRO A 63 -1.60 -16.94 17.73
CA PRO A 63 -2.83 -16.65 18.46
C PRO A 63 -3.20 -15.16 18.38
N ILE A 64 -4.40 -14.86 17.91
CA ILE A 64 -4.93 -13.50 17.86
C ILE A 64 -5.56 -13.16 19.21
N PRO A 65 -5.19 -12.03 19.86
CA PRO A 65 -5.82 -11.60 21.09
C PRO A 65 -7.34 -11.42 20.94
N LYS A 66 -8.12 -11.96 21.89
CA LYS A 66 -9.60 -11.91 21.85
C LYS A 66 -10.15 -10.49 21.72
N ALA A 67 -9.47 -9.51 22.31
CA ALA A 67 -9.87 -8.10 22.27
C ALA A 67 -9.91 -7.51 20.85
N ILE A 68 -9.10 -8.03 19.91
CA ILE A 68 -9.03 -7.52 18.52
C ILE A 68 -9.60 -8.49 17.50
N LEU A 69 -10.03 -9.69 17.93
CA LEU A 69 -10.48 -10.76 17.02
C LEU A 69 -11.62 -10.32 16.11
N GLY A 70 -12.61 -9.59 16.64
CA GLY A 70 -13.73 -9.07 15.84
C GLY A 70 -13.26 -8.13 14.72
N ASN A 71 -12.33 -7.23 15.04
CA ASN A 71 -11.73 -6.30 14.08
C ASN A 71 -10.88 -7.03 13.02
N VAL A 72 -10.22 -8.12 13.40
CA VAL A 72 -9.45 -8.95 12.45
C VAL A 72 -10.38 -9.64 11.47
N ILE A 73 -11.46 -10.25 11.96
CA ILE A 73 -12.46 -10.92 11.11
C ILE A 73 -13.10 -9.95 10.14
N SER A 74 -13.51 -8.75 10.61
CA SER A 74 -14.08 -7.74 9.74
C SER A 74 -13.07 -7.29 8.67
N THR A 75 -11.83 -7.02 9.05
CA THR A 75 -10.77 -6.60 8.10
C THR A 75 -10.52 -7.68 7.04
N ILE A 76 -10.50 -8.97 7.39
CA ILE A 76 -10.34 -10.05 6.41
C ILE A 76 -11.50 -10.06 5.41
N ARG A 77 -12.75 -9.94 5.89
CA ARG A 77 -13.94 -9.90 5.02
C ARG A 77 -13.97 -8.67 4.12
N ASP A 78 -13.54 -7.51 4.63
CA ASP A 78 -13.45 -6.27 3.84
C ASP A 78 -12.41 -6.42 2.72
N ASN A 79 -11.27 -7.08 2.99
CA ASN A 79 -10.26 -7.37 1.97
C ASN A 79 -10.73 -8.41 0.94
N GLU A 80 -11.49 -9.41 1.37
CA GLU A 80 -12.12 -10.39 0.46
C GLU A 80 -13.16 -9.70 -0.44
N ALA A 81 -14.02 -8.86 0.12
CA ALA A 81 -15.00 -8.07 -0.64
C ALA A 81 -14.34 -7.07 -1.61
N ALA A 82 -13.18 -6.53 -1.25
CA ALA A 82 -12.37 -5.67 -2.12
C ALA A 82 -11.59 -6.45 -3.20
N GLY A 83 -11.65 -7.79 -3.21
CA GLY A 83 -10.92 -8.64 -4.16
C GLY A 83 -9.43 -8.78 -3.88
N CYS A 84 -8.95 -8.35 -2.70
CA CYS A 84 -7.54 -8.45 -2.31
C CYS A 84 -7.20 -9.82 -1.72
N PHE A 85 -8.18 -10.47 -1.08
CA PHE A 85 -8.06 -11.84 -0.59
C PHE A 85 -9.06 -12.76 -1.28
N GLU A 86 -8.68 -14.01 -1.45
CA GLU A 86 -9.56 -15.06 -1.96
C GLU A 86 -9.36 -16.38 -1.17
N PRO A 87 -10.41 -17.21 -1.04
CA PRO A 87 -10.26 -18.56 -0.54
C PRO A 87 -9.37 -19.39 -1.47
N THR A 88 -8.38 -20.08 -0.91
CA THR A 88 -7.44 -20.90 -1.70
C THR A 88 -7.17 -22.25 -1.04
N THR A 89 -6.76 -23.23 -1.85
CA THR A 89 -6.20 -24.51 -1.40
C THR A 89 -4.74 -24.55 -1.82
N SER A 90 -3.84 -24.20 -0.89
CA SER A 90 -2.41 -24.09 -1.15
C SER A 90 -1.58 -25.06 -0.30
N SER A 91 -0.45 -25.50 -0.86
CA SER A 91 0.58 -26.22 -0.09
C SER A 91 1.38 -25.29 0.83
N TYR A 92 1.31 -23.98 0.60
CA TYR A 92 1.94 -22.95 1.41
C TYR A 92 0.96 -22.41 2.47
N ARG A 93 1.45 -22.21 3.69
CA ARG A 93 0.74 -21.47 4.72
C ARG A 93 1.73 -20.67 5.56
N SER A 94 1.66 -19.35 5.46
CA SER A 94 2.37 -18.44 6.34
C SER A 94 1.56 -18.08 7.58
N SER A 95 2.24 -17.75 8.68
CA SER A 95 1.59 -17.25 9.88
C SER A 95 1.05 -15.83 9.65
N LEU A 96 -0.07 -15.50 10.27
CA LEU A 96 -0.67 -14.17 10.25
C LEU A 96 -0.72 -13.65 11.69
N PHE A 97 -0.40 -12.37 11.89
CA PHE A 97 -0.69 -11.66 13.13
C PHE A 97 -1.30 -10.29 12.84
N ALA A 98 -1.99 -9.73 13.84
CA ALA A 98 -2.67 -8.45 13.71
C ALA A 98 -2.10 -7.42 14.66
N VAL A 99 -1.89 -6.21 14.18
CA VAL A 99 -1.40 -5.07 14.95
C VAL A 99 -2.51 -4.03 15.08
N ALA A 100 -2.92 -3.73 16.31
CA ALA A 100 -3.90 -2.70 16.57
C ALA A 100 -3.38 -1.32 16.16
N LYS A 101 -4.23 -0.52 15.52
CA LYS A 101 -3.94 0.88 15.18
C LYS A 101 -4.43 1.82 16.27
N LYS A 102 -4.07 3.11 16.12
CA LYS A 102 -4.54 4.16 17.03
C LYS A 102 -6.08 4.17 17.05
N PRO A 103 -6.73 4.45 18.19
CA PRO A 103 -8.19 4.55 18.27
C PRO A 103 -8.73 5.49 17.19
N GLY A 104 -9.80 5.07 16.49
CA GLY A 104 -10.39 5.82 15.37
C GLY A 104 -9.72 5.60 14.01
N SER A 105 -8.69 4.76 13.91
CA SER A 105 -8.09 4.39 12.61
C SER A 105 -9.02 3.46 11.84
N VAL A 106 -9.07 3.66 10.51
CA VAL A 106 -9.76 2.79 9.57
C VAL A 106 -8.72 2.31 8.54
N PRO A 107 -8.39 1.00 8.48
CA PRO A 107 -8.91 -0.08 9.32
C PRO A 107 -8.36 -0.03 10.77
N PRO A 108 -9.09 -0.62 11.75
CA PRO A 108 -8.72 -0.62 13.16
C PRO A 108 -7.51 -1.52 13.50
N VAL A 109 -7.19 -2.46 12.61
CA VAL A 109 -6.02 -3.35 12.72
C VAL A 109 -5.29 -3.41 11.38
N ARG A 110 -3.98 -3.66 11.42
CA ARG A 110 -3.21 -4.09 10.25
C ARG A 110 -2.96 -5.58 10.33
N LEU A 111 -3.30 -6.28 9.27
CA LEU A 111 -2.98 -7.68 9.06
C LEU A 111 -1.53 -7.76 8.55
N VAL A 112 -0.72 -8.61 9.18
CA VAL A 112 0.68 -8.82 8.80
C VAL A 112 0.88 -10.31 8.58
N ILE A 113 1.21 -10.68 7.34
CA ILE A 113 1.56 -12.04 6.95
C ILE A 113 3.07 -12.19 7.12
N ASP A 114 3.50 -13.23 7.80
CA ASP A 114 4.91 -13.56 7.93
C ASP A 114 5.45 -14.14 6.61
N MET A 115 6.06 -13.26 5.83
CA MET A 115 6.64 -13.58 4.54
C MET A 115 8.12 -13.98 4.64
N GLN A 116 8.69 -14.12 5.84
CA GLN A 116 10.10 -14.53 6.00
C GLN A 116 10.42 -15.87 5.31
N PRO A 117 9.57 -16.91 5.38
CA PRO A 117 9.82 -18.16 4.67
C PRO A 117 9.83 -17.98 3.14
N LEU A 118 8.91 -17.18 2.58
CA LEU A 118 8.91 -16.90 1.13
C LEU A 118 10.16 -16.11 0.75
N ASN A 119 10.50 -15.06 1.50
CA ASN A 119 11.68 -14.22 1.23
C ASN A 119 12.99 -15.00 1.28
N ALA A 120 13.06 -16.13 2.00
CA ALA A 120 14.24 -16.99 2.06
C ALA A 120 14.45 -17.81 0.78
N VAL A 121 13.36 -18.09 0.04
CA VAL A 121 13.39 -18.88 -1.20
C VAL A 121 13.22 -18.01 -2.45
N THR A 122 12.78 -16.77 -2.31
CA THR A 122 12.67 -15.81 -3.42
C THR A 122 14.04 -15.37 -3.91
N ILE A 123 14.25 -15.46 -5.23
CA ILE A 123 15.44 -14.94 -5.90
C ILE A 123 15.37 -13.41 -5.84
N ARG A 124 16.43 -12.79 -5.33
CA ARG A 124 16.47 -11.33 -5.16
C ARG A 124 16.73 -10.64 -6.48
N ASP A 125 15.95 -9.60 -6.75
CA ASP A 125 16.21 -8.71 -7.86
C ASP A 125 17.48 -7.87 -7.59
N SER A 126 18.21 -7.54 -8.66
CA SER A 126 19.42 -6.71 -8.61
C SER A 126 19.12 -5.21 -8.63
N SER A 127 17.87 -4.82 -8.90
CA SER A 127 17.41 -3.45 -8.91
C SER A 127 17.45 -2.90 -7.49
N LEU A 128 18.40 -2.00 -7.27
CA LEU A 128 18.48 -1.25 -6.03
C LEU A 128 17.68 0.04 -6.18
N VAL A 129 17.00 0.44 -5.10
CA VAL A 129 16.38 1.75 -5.01
C VAL A 129 17.50 2.81 -5.15
N PRO A 130 17.27 3.90 -5.91
CA PRO A 130 18.26 4.97 -6.03
C PRO A 130 18.64 5.54 -4.66
N ASN A 131 19.87 6.09 -4.57
CA ASN A 131 20.32 6.76 -3.36
C ASN A 131 19.40 7.96 -3.07
N VAL A 132 18.81 7.98 -1.87
CA VAL A 132 17.83 9.00 -1.48
C VAL A 132 18.44 10.41 -1.47
N ASN A 133 19.71 10.55 -1.10
CA ASN A 133 20.37 11.86 -1.07
C ASN A 133 20.63 12.35 -2.49
N GLU A 134 21.16 11.50 -3.37
CA GLU A 134 21.39 11.87 -4.78
C GLU A 134 20.06 12.20 -5.49
N PHE A 135 19.02 11.40 -5.21
CA PHE A 135 17.68 11.68 -5.69
C PHE A 135 17.18 13.04 -5.19
N ALA A 136 17.31 13.34 -3.89
CA ALA A 136 16.90 14.62 -3.32
C ALA A 136 17.70 15.81 -3.87
N GLU A 137 19.01 15.65 -4.05
CA GLU A 137 19.90 16.66 -4.63
C GLU A 137 19.54 16.99 -6.08
N SER A 138 19.03 16.03 -6.84
CA SER A 138 18.57 16.27 -8.22
C SER A 138 17.46 17.32 -8.33
N PHE A 139 16.77 17.61 -7.23
CA PHE A 139 15.71 18.61 -7.16
C PHE A 139 16.20 20.01 -6.73
N LEU A 140 17.49 20.18 -6.40
CA LEU A 140 18.02 21.47 -5.94
C LEU A 140 17.81 22.58 -6.97
N GLY A 141 17.43 23.77 -6.48
CA GLY A 141 17.26 24.97 -7.29
C GLY A 141 15.86 25.15 -7.89
N HIS A 142 14.93 24.23 -7.68
CA HIS A 142 13.53 24.46 -8.03
C HIS A 142 12.83 25.37 -7.01
N SER A 143 11.98 26.27 -7.51
CA SER A 143 11.20 27.20 -6.69
C SER A 143 9.99 26.57 -6.00
N MET A 144 9.54 25.40 -6.48
CA MET A 144 8.36 24.71 -5.98
C MET A 144 8.50 23.19 -6.16
N TYR A 145 8.01 22.43 -5.18
CA TYR A 145 8.01 20.97 -5.20
C TYR A 145 6.59 20.44 -5.02
N GLY A 146 6.25 19.37 -5.75
CA GLY A 146 5.03 18.61 -5.56
C GLY A 146 5.39 17.19 -5.15
N LEU A 147 4.84 16.72 -4.02
CA LEU A 147 4.98 15.34 -3.59
C LEU A 147 3.64 14.63 -3.74
N PHE A 148 3.68 13.48 -4.40
CA PHE A 148 2.55 12.59 -4.58
C PHE A 148 2.94 11.23 -4.03
N ASP A 149 1.99 10.56 -3.38
CA ASP A 149 2.16 9.21 -2.88
C ASP A 149 1.13 8.31 -3.55
N LEU A 150 1.54 7.08 -3.88
CA LEU A 150 0.63 6.09 -4.46
C LEU A 150 -0.18 5.46 -3.34
N TYR A 151 -1.49 5.66 -3.38
CA TYR A 151 -2.39 5.04 -2.41
C TYR A 151 -2.44 3.53 -2.64
N SER A 152 -1.93 2.76 -1.68
CA SER A 152 -1.79 1.30 -1.78
C SER A 152 -0.93 0.84 -2.98
N GLY A 153 0.19 1.51 -3.26
CA GLY A 153 0.97 1.28 -4.49
C GLY A 153 1.55 -0.12 -4.74
N PHE A 154 1.38 -1.08 -3.82
CA PHE A 154 1.73 -2.50 -4.03
C PHE A 154 0.53 -3.37 -4.42
N ASP A 155 -0.70 -2.93 -4.12
CA ASP A 155 -1.94 -3.67 -4.43
C ASP A 155 -2.46 -3.33 -5.82
#